data_AF-A0A0D0BTT4-F1
#
_entry.id   AF-A0A0D0BTT4-F1
#
_cell.length_a   1.000
_cell.length_b   1.000
_cell.length_c   1.000
_cell.angle_alpha   90.00
_cell.angle_beta   90.00
_cell.angle_gamma   90.00
#
_symmetry.space_group_name_H-M   'P 1'
#
loop_
_entity.id
_entity.type
_entity.pdbx_description
1 polymer ?
#
loop_
_entity_poly.entity_id
_entity_poly.type
_entity_poly.pdbx_seq_one_letter_code
_entity_poly.pdbx_strand_id
1 'polypeptide(L)'
;MRRPGHHLTGPVSNDMYGMQCHSSGKVLHMEVVPNAYCSSTVGHIFLDFVKKYGMIPEELNVDGGSETGKMYTCHDALWYVKVQYLI
;
A
#
# COMPACT_ATOMS: atom_id res chain seq x y z
N MET A 1 44.28 -8.23 1.07
CA MET A 1 43.91 -9.64 0.82
C MET A 1 42.46 -9.86 1.23
N ARG A 2 41.53 -10.04 0.29
CA ARG A 2 40.15 -10.48 0.56
C ARG A 2 40.07 -11.99 0.31
N ARG A 3 39.57 -12.76 1.27
CA ARG A 3 39.41 -14.22 1.12
C ARG A 3 38.26 -14.52 0.14
N PRO A 4 38.41 -15.47 -0.79
CA PRO A 4 37.30 -15.94 -1.62
C PRO A 4 36.43 -16.89 -0.80
N GLY A 5 35.11 -16.70 -0.81
CA GLY A 5 34.16 -17.74 -0.36
C GLY A 5 33.10 -17.38 0.68
N HIS A 6 32.85 -16.11 1.00
CA HIS A 6 31.66 -15.76 1.80
C HIS A 6 30.55 -15.30 0.86
N HIS A 7 29.56 -16.16 0.63
CA HIS A 7 28.31 -15.76 -0.01
C HIS A 7 27.71 -14.63 0.84
N LEU A 8 27.58 -13.43 0.27
CA LEU A 8 26.97 -12.29 0.93
C LEU A 8 25.47 -12.53 0.99
N THR A 9 24.99 -13.37 1.92
CA THR A 9 23.62 -13.22 2.40
C THR A 9 23.59 -11.94 3.23
N GLY A 10 23.43 -10.81 2.54
CA GLY A 10 23.05 -9.57 3.19
C GLY A 10 21.73 -9.77 3.96
N PRO A 11 21.40 -8.88 4.91
CA PRO A 11 20.14 -8.96 5.63
C PRO A 11 18.97 -9.01 4.64
N VAL A 12 18.22 -10.11 4.66
CA VAL A 12 16.98 -10.25 3.89
C VAL A 12 15.88 -9.68 4.75
N SER A 13 15.48 -8.44 4.47
CA SER A 13 14.26 -7.86 5.03
C SER A 13 13.11 -8.07 4.04
N ASN A 14 11.98 -8.55 4.54
CA ASN A 14 10.74 -8.47 3.78
C ASN A 14 10.11 -7.11 4.06
N ASP A 15 9.65 -6.45 3.00
CA ASP A 15 8.93 -5.20 3.17
C ASP A 15 7.51 -5.47 3.68
N MET A 16 6.96 -4.50 4.40
CA MET A 16 5.58 -4.55 4.87
C MET A 16 4.90 -3.24 4.50
N TYR A 17 3.64 -3.35 4.06
CA TYR A 17 2.82 -2.19 3.79
C TYR A 17 1.44 -2.38 4.42
N GLY A 18 0.93 -1.33 5.05
CA GLY A 18 -0.34 -1.40 5.76
C GLY A 18 -1.08 -0.07 5.82
N MET A 19 -2.38 -0.19 6.04
CA MET A 19 -3.30 0.92 6.23
C MET A 19 -3.73 0.97 7.69
N GLN A 20 -3.63 2.16 8.26
CA GLN A 20 -4.02 2.45 9.62
C GLN A 20 -5.13 3.51 9.60
N CYS A 21 -6.13 3.32 10.44
CA CYS A 21 -7.12 4.34 10.70
C CYS A 21 -6.49 5.47 11.53
N HIS A 22 -6.47 6.68 10.98
CA HIS A 22 -5.82 7.84 11.62
C HIS A 22 -6.42 8.17 12.99
N SER A 23 -7.76 8.14 13.12
CA SER A 23 -8.45 8.54 14.36
C SER A 23 -8.33 7.52 15.49
N SER A 24 -8.35 6.23 15.17
CA SER A 24 -8.32 5.15 16.17
C SER A 24 -6.94 4.53 16.38
N GLY A 25 -5.97 4.83 15.50
CA GLY A 25 -4.67 4.16 15.45
C GLY A 25 -4.76 2.66 15.10
N LYS A 26 -5.95 2.14 14.80
CA LYS A 26 -6.13 0.72 14.51
C LYS A 26 -5.60 0.40 13.12
N VAL A 27 -4.75 -0.61 13.06
CA VAL A 27 -4.27 -1.15 11.80
C VAL A 27 -5.38 -1.98 11.16
N LEU A 28 -5.84 -1.56 9.99
CA LEU A 28 -6.98 -2.16 9.30
C LEU A 28 -6.53 -3.28 8.35
N HIS A 29 -5.38 -3.09 7.69
CA HIS A 29 -4.86 -4.04 6.72
C HIS A 29 -3.34 -3.94 6.68
N MET A 30 -2.63 -5.05 6.72
CA MET A 30 -1.17 -5.13 6.61
C MET A 30 -0.81 -6.37 5.82
N GLU A 31 0.08 -6.24 4.85
CA GLU A 31 0.62 -7.36 4.11
C GLU A 31 2.14 -7.27 4.00
N VAL A 32 2.77 -8.44 4.02
CA VAL A 32 4.19 -8.59 3.74
C VAL A 32 4.33 -8.66 2.23
N VAL A 33 5.12 -7.76 1.65
CA VAL A 33 5.31 -7.67 0.20
C VAL A 33 6.78 -7.75 -0.18
N PRO A 34 7.10 -8.25 -1.38
CA PRO A 34 8.47 -8.31 -1.85
C PRO A 34 9.12 -6.94 -2.07
N ASN A 35 8.30 -5.90 -2.30
CA ASN A 35 8.74 -4.53 -2.53
C ASN A 35 7.62 -3.54 -2.18
N ALA A 36 7.76 -2.83 -1.06
CA ALA A 36 6.78 -1.82 -0.62
C ALA A 36 6.99 -0.44 -1.28
N TYR A 37 8.06 -0.24 -2.04
CA TYR A 37 8.35 0.99 -2.79
C TYR A 37 7.82 0.94 -4.23
N CYS A 38 7.20 -0.17 -4.64
CA CYS A 38 6.60 -0.30 -5.95
C CYS A 38 5.16 0.22 -5.94
N SER A 39 4.87 1.22 -6.78
CA SER A 39 3.55 1.85 -6.79
C SER A 39 2.42 0.93 -7.19
N SER A 40 2.65 0.03 -8.14
CA SER A 40 1.68 -0.99 -8.51
C SER A 40 1.35 -1.91 -7.33
N THR A 41 2.37 -2.30 -6.55
CA THR A 41 2.18 -3.14 -5.35
C THR A 41 1.26 -2.44 -4.35
N VAL A 42 1.59 -1.19 -3.97
CA VAL A 42 0.79 -0.41 -3.01
C VAL A 42 -0.62 -0.16 -3.52
N GLY A 43 -0.79 0.12 -4.82
CA GLY A 43 -2.10 0.28 -5.44
C GLY A 43 -2.95 -1.00 -5.38
N HIS A 44 -2.35 -2.18 -5.57
CA HIS A 44 -3.07 -3.45 -5.43
C HIS A 44 -3.49 -3.73 -3.98
N ILE A 45 -2.61 -3.47 -3.01
CA ILE A 45 -2.96 -3.62 -1.58
C ILE A 45 -4.17 -2.73 -1.22
N PHE A 46 -4.24 -1.53 -1.78
CA PHE A 46 -5.41 -0.66 -1.62
C PHE A 46 -6.70 -1.24 -2.21
N LEU A 47 -6.64 -1.80 -3.42
CA LEU A 47 -7.81 -2.45 -4.02
C LEU A 47 -8.24 -3.69 -3.23
N ASP A 48 -7.30 -4.46 -2.69
CA ASP A 48 -7.58 -5.61 -1.82
C ASP A 48 -8.23 -5.18 -0.51
N PHE A 49 -7.76 -4.08 0.09
CA PHE A 49 -8.42 -3.45 1.24
C PHE A 49 -9.87 -3.06 0.92
N VAL A 50 -10.11 -2.31 -0.16
CA VAL A 50 -11.45 -1.88 -0.57
C VAL A 50 -12.34 -3.10 -0.82
N LYS A 51 -11.83 -4.13 -1.49
CA LYS A 51 -12.57 -5.37 -1.75
C LYS A 51 -12.90 -6.14 -0.48
N LYS A 52 -11.97 -6.21 0.48
CA LYS A 52 -12.13 -6.95 1.73
C LYS A 52 -13.17 -6.32 2.65
N TYR A 53 -13.21 -4.99 2.74
CA TYR A 53 -14.10 -4.26 3.64
C TYR A 53 -15.34 -3.69 2.97
N GLY A 54 -15.38 -3.64 1.63
CA GLY A 54 -16.47 -3.02 0.87
C GLY A 54 -16.58 -1.51 1.10
N MET A 55 -15.51 -0.88 1.55
CA MET A 55 -15.47 0.51 1.98
C MET A 55 -14.38 1.25 1.21
N ILE A 56 -14.68 2.48 0.82
CA ILE A 56 -13.73 3.42 0.25
C ILE A 56 -13.46 4.46 1.35
N PRO A 57 -12.20 4.70 1.75
CA PRO A 57 -11.91 5.72 2.75
C PRO A 57 -12.33 7.10 2.23
N GLU A 58 -12.78 7.99 3.10
CA GLU A 58 -13.14 9.37 2.73
C GLU A 58 -11.91 10.24 2.53
N GLU A 59 -10.93 10.10 3.41
CA GLU A 59 -9.65 10.74 3.31
C GLU A 59 -8.55 9.67 3.30
N LEU A 60 -7.60 9.80 2.38
CA LEU A 60 -6.45 8.93 2.26
C LEU A 60 -5.18 9.76 2.47
N ASN A 61 -4.52 9.57 3.61
CA ASN A 61 -3.23 10.19 3.87
C ASN A 61 -2.11 9.27 3.38
N VAL A 62 -1.29 9.78 2.47
CA VAL A 62 -0.16 9.06 1.90
C VAL A 62 1.12 9.77 2.29
N ASP A 63 2.13 9.04 2.75
CA ASP A 63 3.47 9.59 2.82
C ASP A 63 3.92 9.76 1.37
N GLY A 64 4.29 10.98 0.96
CA GLY A 64 4.35 11.43 -0.45
C GLY A 64 5.38 10.75 -1.35
N GLY A 65 5.79 9.52 -1.04
CA GLY A 65 6.63 8.67 -1.86
C GLY A 65 5.97 8.26 -3.17
N SER A 66 6.80 7.94 -4.16
CA SER A 66 6.37 7.60 -5.52
C SER A 66 5.55 6.31 -5.58
N GLU A 67 5.67 5.45 -4.57
CA GLU A 67 4.87 4.24 -4.38
C GLU A 67 3.38 4.56 -4.17
N THR A 68 3.05 5.74 -3.63
CA THR A 68 1.66 6.06 -3.29
C THR A 68 0.86 6.64 -4.46
N GLY A 69 1.52 7.01 -5.57
CA GLY A 69 0.85 7.65 -6.71
C GLY A 69 -0.25 6.79 -7.34
N LYS A 70 -0.03 5.48 -7.49
CA LYS A 70 -1.05 4.55 -8.02
C LYS A 70 -2.24 4.41 -7.07
N MET A 71 -1.97 4.37 -5.76
CA MET A 71 -3.00 4.29 -4.74
C MET A 71 -3.93 5.52 -4.77
N TYR A 72 -3.35 6.73 -4.89
CA TYR A 72 -4.13 7.95 -5.05
C TYR A 72 -5.01 7.90 -6.31
N THR A 73 -4.47 7.47 -7.46
CA THR A 73 -5.28 7.35 -8.70
C THR A 73 -6.42 6.35 -8.59
N CYS A 74 -6.21 5.23 -7.88
CA CYS A 74 -7.27 4.25 -7.63
C CYS A 74 -8.35 4.81 -6.71
N HIS A 75 -7.94 5.55 -5.67
CA HIS A 75 -8.86 6.19 -4.74
C HIS A 75 -9.74 7.24 -5.43
N ASP A 76 -9.15 8.14 -6.22
CA ASP A 76 -9.85 9.17 -6.98
C ASP A 76 -10.86 8.55 -7.98
N ALA A 77 -10.43 7.54 -8.74
CA ALA A 77 -11.30 6.85 -9.69
C ALA A 77 -12.51 6.16 -9.02
N LEU A 78 -12.29 5.51 -7.87
CA LEU A 78 -13.36 4.86 -7.11
C LEU A 78 -14.34 5.87 -6.52
N TRP A 79 -13.85 7.01 -6.05
CA TRP A 79 -14.70 8.11 -5.61
C TRP A 79 -15.52 8.70 -6.73
N TYR A 80 -14.92 8.93 -7.90
CA TYR A 80 -15.64 9.42 -9.08
C TYR A 80 -16.80 8.49 -9.46
N VAL A 81 -16.56 7.17 -9.48
CA VAL A 81 -17.59 6.16 -9.74
C VAL A 81 -18.66 6.19 -8.64
N LYS A 82 -18.28 6.18 -7.35
CA LYS A 82 -19.26 6.22 -6.25
C LYS A 82 -20.18 7.44 -6.37
N VAL A 83 -19.63 8.62 -6.67
CA VAL A 83 -20.41 9.85 -6.84
C VAL A 83 -21.36 9.75 -8.03
N GLN A 84 -20.93 9.16 -9.15
CA GLN A 84 -21.74 9.05 -10.37
C GLN A 84 -22.95 8.11 -10.24
N TYR A 85 -22.91 7.12 -9.34
CA TYR A 85 -24.01 6.16 -9.12
C TYR A 85 -24.87 6.47 -7.88
N LEU A 86 -24.67 7.63 -7.22
CA LEU A 86 -25.39 8.04 -6.00
C LEU A 86 -26.10 9.41 -6.13
N ILE A 87 -26.46 9.79 -7.36
CA ILE A 87 -27.37 10.90 -7.71
C ILE A 87 -28.50 10.33 -8.57
#